data_AF-K1UH15-F1
#
_entry.id   AF-K1UH15-F1
#
_cell.length_a   1.000
_cell.length_b   1.000
_cell.length_c   1.000
_cell.angle_alpha   90.00
_cell.angle_beta   90.00
_cell.angle_gamma   90.00
#
_symmetry.space_group_name_H-M   'P 1'
#
loop_
_entity.id
_entity.type
_entity.pdbx_description
1 polymer ?
#
loop_
_entity_poly.entity_id
_entity_poly.type
_entity_poly.pdbx_seq_one_letter_code
_entity_poly.pdbx_strand_id
1 'polypeptide(L)'
;MKYSDGFWMNKSGYDVNYATQIYEVKATDNSITVYATNQWIGNRGMTLGGPVLEITFTSTLADSIKVTIEHYKGAVKKGPDFTLYEDTNFKPVINEKDEYWELVSNKTSVRI
;
A
#
# COMPACT_ATOMS: atom_id res chain seq x y z
N MET A 1 -6.46 -1.88 19.62
CA MET A 1 -7.42 -0.75 19.61
C MET A 1 -8.64 -1.17 18.81
N LYS A 2 -9.86 -0.80 19.24
CA LYS A 2 -11.11 -1.14 18.53
C LYS A 2 -11.65 0.12 17.83
N TYR A 3 -11.72 0.09 16.50
CA TYR A 3 -12.24 1.18 15.65
C TYR A 3 -13.63 0.90 15.08
N SER A 4 -14.03 -0.37 15.00
CA SER A 4 -15.39 -0.78 14.63
C SER A 4 -16.33 -0.83 15.84
N ASP A 5 -17.62 -0.64 15.61
CA ASP A 5 -18.69 -0.85 16.57
C ASP A 5 -19.71 -1.85 16.01
N GLY A 6 -19.36 -3.13 16.17
CA GLY A 6 -20.08 -4.23 15.52
C GLY A 6 -19.76 -4.31 14.02
N PHE A 7 -20.67 -4.90 13.25
CA PHE A 7 -20.51 -5.08 11.81
C PHE A 7 -20.89 -3.82 11.00
N TRP A 8 -21.76 -2.98 11.55
CA TRP A 8 -22.45 -1.94 10.79
C TRP A 8 -21.91 -0.53 10.99
N MET A 9 -21.24 -0.27 12.10
CA MET A 9 -20.85 1.08 12.48
C MET A 9 -19.34 1.18 12.75
N ASN A 10 -18.82 2.38 12.52
CA ASN A 10 -17.55 2.79 13.10
C ASN A 10 -17.80 3.30 14.52
N LYS A 11 -16.81 3.12 15.38
CA LYS A 11 -16.86 3.62 16.75
C LYS A 11 -16.96 5.16 16.71
N SER A 12 -17.85 5.72 17.54
CA SER A 12 -18.03 7.17 17.63
C SER A 12 -16.69 7.89 17.89
N GLY A 13 -16.47 8.98 17.16
CA GLY A 13 -15.22 9.76 17.18
C GLY A 13 -14.11 9.26 16.26
N TYR A 14 -14.34 8.21 15.45
CA TYR A 14 -13.39 7.74 14.44
C TYR A 14 -13.89 8.01 13.02
N ASP A 15 -13.07 8.71 12.24
CA ASP A 15 -13.18 8.80 10.78
C ASP A 15 -12.22 7.81 10.13
N VAL A 16 -12.75 6.82 9.42
CA VAL A 16 -11.96 5.74 8.81
C VAL A 16 -11.95 5.86 7.30
N ASN A 17 -10.76 6.03 6.72
CA ASN A 17 -10.54 6.10 5.29
C ASN A 17 -9.83 4.82 4.83
N TYR A 18 -10.43 4.09 3.89
CA TYR A 18 -9.91 2.81 3.39
C TYR A 18 -9.35 2.96 1.98
N ALA A 19 -8.28 2.22 1.65
CA ALA A 19 -7.83 2.07 0.27
C ALA A 19 -8.95 1.42 -0.56
N THR A 20 -9.68 2.22 -1.33
CA THR A 20 -10.94 1.80 -1.98
C THR A 20 -10.75 1.56 -3.47
N GLN A 21 -10.03 2.46 -4.14
CA GLN A 21 -9.79 2.35 -5.58
C GLN A 21 -8.34 2.73 -5.89
N ILE A 22 -7.68 1.88 -6.67
CA ILE A 22 -6.39 2.18 -7.30
C ILE A 22 -6.59 3.30 -8.32
N TYR A 23 -5.90 4.42 -8.12
CA TYR A 23 -5.93 5.56 -9.03
C TYR A 23 -4.72 5.55 -9.97
N GLU A 24 -3.55 5.17 -9.46
CA GLU A 24 -2.31 5.08 -10.24
C GLU A 24 -1.42 3.97 -9.67
N VAL A 25 -0.71 3.26 -10.55
CA VAL A 25 0.32 2.28 -10.18
C VAL A 25 1.63 2.71 -10.82
N LYS A 26 2.72 2.65 -10.05
CA LYS A 26 4.10 2.86 -10.51
C LYS A 26 4.92 1.65 -10.14
N ALA A 27 5.47 0.97 -11.13
CA ALA A 27 6.33 -0.18 -10.93
C ALA A 27 7.78 0.15 -11.29
N THR A 28 8.71 -0.47 -10.56
CA THR A 28 10.13 -0.55 -10.87
C THR A 28 10.55 -2.01 -10.85
N ASP A 29 11.80 -2.32 -11.18
CA ASP A 29 12.32 -3.69 -11.12
C ASP A 29 12.26 -4.33 -9.71
N ASN A 30 12.04 -3.54 -8.65
CA ASN A 30 12.05 -4.03 -7.27
C ASN A 30 10.83 -3.61 -6.44
N SER A 31 9.89 -2.84 -7.00
CA SER A 31 8.78 -2.26 -6.25
C SER A 31 7.52 -2.08 -7.07
N ILE A 32 6.37 -2.17 -6.41
CA ILE A 32 5.09 -1.69 -6.92
C ILE A 32 4.56 -0.66 -5.94
N THR A 33 4.33 0.56 -6.40
CA THR A 33 3.74 1.65 -5.61
C THR A 33 2.35 1.96 -6.15
N VAL A 34 1.36 1.94 -5.26
CA VAL A 34 -0.05 2.13 -5.55
C VAL A 34 -0.53 3.40 -4.87
N TYR A 35 -1.14 4.28 -5.63
CA TYR A 35 -1.87 5.43 -5.09
C TYR A 35 -3.34 5.07 -5.03
N ALA A 36 -3.83 4.80 -3.82
CA ALA A 36 -5.20 4.36 -3.57
C ALA A 36 -6.03 5.51 -2.99
N THR A 37 -7.14 5.81 -3.64
CA THR A 37 -8.12 6.80 -3.16
C THR A 37 -9.03 6.20 -2.10
N ASN A 38 -9.55 7.05 -1.21
CA ASN A 38 -10.41 6.62 -0.10
C ASN A 38 -11.88 6.34 -0.49
N GLN A 39 -12.20 6.53 -1.77
CA GLN A 39 -13.54 6.45 -2.32
C GLN A 39 -13.47 6.11 -3.82
N TRP A 40 -14.59 5.70 -4.40
CA TRP A 40 -14.68 5.54 -5.84
C TRP A 40 -14.62 6.89 -6.57
N ILE A 41 -13.84 6.97 -7.65
CA ILE A 41 -13.66 8.15 -8.49
C ILE A 41 -14.41 7.95 -9.81
N GLY A 42 -15.60 8.54 -9.90
CA GLY A 42 -16.46 8.45 -11.11
C GLY A 42 -16.22 9.55 -12.14
N ASN A 43 -15.59 10.65 -11.77
CA ASN A 43 -15.28 11.77 -12.68
C ASN A 43 -14.10 12.61 -12.18
N ARG A 44 -13.56 13.47 -13.05
CA ARG A 44 -12.38 14.31 -12.76
C ARG A 44 -12.59 15.32 -11.62
N GLY A 45 -13.82 15.75 -11.33
CA GLY A 45 -14.07 16.65 -10.21
C GLY A 45 -13.82 15.97 -8.85
N MET A 46 -13.99 14.64 -8.79
CA MET A 46 -13.82 13.86 -7.56
C MET A 46 -12.34 13.65 -7.19
N THR A 47 -11.40 13.87 -8.11
CA THR A 47 -9.95 13.68 -7.85
C THR A 47 -9.33 14.79 -6.99
N LEU A 48 -10.13 15.78 -6.57
CA LEU A 48 -9.68 16.94 -5.79
C LEU A 48 -9.98 16.79 -4.30
N GLY A 49 -10.71 15.76 -3.89
CA GLY A 49 -11.19 15.59 -2.52
C GLY A 49 -10.75 14.28 -1.88
N GLY A 50 -10.56 14.32 -0.56
CA GLY A 50 -10.23 13.16 0.26
C GLY A 50 -8.72 12.82 0.29
N PRO A 51 -8.32 11.96 1.22
CA PRO A 51 -6.95 11.48 1.30
C PRO A 51 -6.63 10.44 0.23
N VAL A 52 -5.35 10.36 -0.13
CA VAL A 52 -4.77 9.30 -0.95
C VAL A 52 -3.76 8.55 -0.09
N LEU A 53 -3.85 7.22 -0.09
CA LEU A 53 -2.88 6.35 0.54
C LEU A 53 -1.83 5.97 -0.50
N GLU A 54 -0.56 6.11 -0.14
CA GLU A 54 0.53 5.53 -0.90
C GLU A 54 0.89 4.17 -0.29
N ILE A 55 0.78 3.11 -1.08
CA ILE A 55 1.06 1.74 -0.66
C ILE A 55 2.23 1.23 -1.52
N THR A 56 3.36 0.95 -0.88
CA THR A 56 4.55 0.45 -1.56
C THR A 56 4.83 -1.00 -1.17
N PHE A 57 4.88 -1.87 -2.17
CA PHE A 57 5.27 -3.27 -2.07
C PHE A 57 6.71 -3.41 -2.55
N THR A 58 7.57 -3.99 -1.72
CA THR A 58 8.96 -4.33 -2.07
C THR A 58 9.31 -5.71 -1.54
N SER A 59 10.37 -6.31 -2.06
CA SER A 59 10.95 -7.51 -1.47
C SER A 59 12.47 -7.45 -1.54
N THR A 60 13.10 -7.68 -0.40
CA THR A 60 14.56 -7.69 -0.21
C THR A 60 15.02 -8.99 0.44
N LEU A 61 14.11 -9.97 0.54
CA LEU A 61 14.31 -11.28 1.15
C LEU A 61 13.40 -12.29 0.45
N ALA A 62 13.92 -13.51 0.27
CA ALA A 62 13.15 -14.63 -0.26
C ALA A 62 11.87 -14.88 0.55
N ASP A 63 10.77 -15.16 -0.17
CA ASP A 63 9.47 -15.53 0.39
C ASP A 63 8.82 -14.44 1.29
N SER A 64 9.32 -13.19 1.22
CA SER A 64 8.86 -12.08 2.08
C SER A 64 8.52 -10.84 1.26
N ILE A 65 7.40 -10.19 1.59
CA ILE A 65 6.97 -8.93 0.95
C ILE A 65 6.81 -7.87 2.02
N LYS A 66 7.55 -6.77 1.88
CA LYS A 66 7.42 -5.58 2.71
C LYS A 66 6.31 -4.71 2.12
N VAL A 67 5.31 -4.40 2.94
CA VAL A 67 4.20 -3.52 2.60
C VAL A 67 4.30 -2.27 3.47
N THR A 68 4.51 -1.12 2.84
CA THR A 68 4.54 0.19 3.50
C THR A 68 3.29 0.96 3.11
N ILE A 69 2.47 1.34 4.09
CA ILE A 69 1.23 2.11 3.87
C ILE A 69 1.39 3.48 4.53
N GLU A 70 1.33 4.54 3.73
CA GLU A 70 1.58 5.91 4.17
C GLU A 70 0.41 6.83 3.82
N HIS A 71 0.02 7.67 4.78
CA HIS A 71 -0.95 8.74 4.58
C HIS A 71 -0.24 10.11 4.50
N TYR A 72 0.41 10.53 5.59
CA TYR A 72 1.22 11.76 5.61
C TYR A 72 2.70 11.46 5.78
N LYS A 73 3.50 11.79 4.76
CA LYS A 73 4.96 11.62 4.76
C LYS A 73 5.74 12.74 5.44
N GLY A 74 5.06 13.84 5.78
CA GLY A 74 5.69 15.00 6.46
C GLY A 74 5.88 14.83 7.97
N ALA A 75 5.44 13.71 8.55
CA ALA A 75 5.60 13.46 9.97
C ALA A 75 7.07 13.22 10.35
N VAL A 76 7.49 13.72 11.51
CA VAL A 76 8.83 13.46 12.04
C VAL A 76 8.96 11.98 12.41
N LYS A 77 9.87 11.27 11.74
CA LYS A 77 10.19 9.88 12.08
C LYS A 77 11.00 9.85 13.37
N LYS A 78 10.41 9.32 14.45
CA LYS A 78 11.08 9.12 15.74
C LYS A 78 11.60 7.68 15.82
N GLY A 79 12.89 7.52 16.05
CA GLY A 79 13.52 6.22 16.31
C GLY A 79 13.42 5.79 17.79
N PRO A 80 14.04 4.66 18.16
CA PRO A 80 14.84 3.78 17.30
C PRO A 80 13.98 2.90 16.37
N ASP A 81 14.54 2.52 15.22
CA ASP A 81 13.95 1.54 14.31
C ASP A 81 14.54 0.14 14.57
N PHE A 82 13.81 -0.91 14.18
CA PHE A 82 14.38 -2.26 14.15
C PHE A 82 15.49 -2.34 13.10
N THR A 83 16.59 -3.01 13.43
CA THR A 83 17.57 -3.43 12.43
C THR A 83 16.95 -4.47 11.52
N LEU A 84 16.83 -4.15 10.23
CA LEU A 84 16.36 -5.08 9.21
C LEU A 84 17.57 -5.73 8.52
N TYR A 85 17.54 -7.06 8.39
CA TYR A 85 18.54 -7.81 7.63
C TYR A 85 18.06 -7.98 6.20
N GLU A 86 18.36 -7.01 5.35
CA GLU A 86 17.92 -7.00 3.95
C GLU A 86 19.03 -7.51 3.04
N ASP A 87 18.67 -8.25 1.98
CA ASP A 87 19.56 -8.56 0.87
C ASP A 87 19.26 -7.62 -0.29
N THR A 88 20.15 -6.66 -0.53
CA THR A 88 20.00 -5.69 -1.63
C THR A 88 20.14 -6.31 -3.02
N ASN A 89 20.71 -7.51 -3.10
CA ASN A 89 20.85 -8.28 -4.34
C ASN A 89 19.64 -9.16 -4.63
N PHE A 90 18.81 -9.45 -3.62
CA PHE A 90 17.55 -10.13 -3.85
C PHE A 90 16.62 -9.22 -4.65
N LYS A 91 16.06 -9.74 -5.75
CA LYS A 91 15.08 -9.05 -6.60
C LYS A 91 13.83 -9.91 -6.75
N PRO A 92 12.64 -9.39 -6.46
CA PRO A 92 11.41 -10.06 -6.82
C PRO A 92 11.21 -10.01 -8.34
N VAL A 93 10.31 -10.84 -8.84
CA VAL A 93 9.81 -10.74 -10.22
C VAL A 93 8.57 -9.84 -10.20
N ILE A 94 8.58 -8.82 -11.05
CA ILE A 94 7.45 -7.90 -11.23
C ILE A 94 6.78 -8.24 -12.56
N ASN A 95 5.48 -8.55 -12.51
CA ASN A 95 4.67 -8.88 -13.68
C ASN A 95 3.57 -7.83 -13.84
N GLU A 96 3.53 -7.20 -15.01
CA GLU A 96 2.35 -6.48 -15.49
C GLU A 96 1.44 -7.47 -16.23
N LYS A 97 0.17 -7.52 -15.84
CA LYS A 97 -0.90 -8.28 -16.49
C LYS A 97 -2.03 -7.34 -16.86
N ASP A 98 -2.93 -7.79 -17.72
CA ASP A 98 -4.03 -6.95 -18.24
C ASP A 98 -4.94 -6.39 -17.13
N GLU A 99 -5.13 -7.14 -16.03
CA GLU A 99 -6.06 -6.78 -14.96
C GLU A 99 -5.38 -6.43 -13.63
N TYR A 100 -4.11 -6.76 -13.44
CA TYR A 100 -3.44 -6.63 -12.15
C TYR A 100 -1.92 -6.50 -12.30
N TRP A 101 -1.29 -5.97 -11.25
CA TRP A 101 0.15 -6.07 -11.08
C TRP A 101 0.48 -7.17 -10.07
N GLU A 102 1.59 -7.87 -10.28
CA GLU A 102 2.03 -8.93 -9.36
C GLU A 102 3.50 -8.78 -9.02
N LEU A 103 3.81 -8.78 -7.72
CA LEU A 103 5.17 -8.92 -7.21
C LEU A 103 5.32 -10.32 -6.63
N VAL A 104 6.26 -11.08 -7.18
CA VAL A 104 6.59 -12.45 -6.77
C VAL A 104 7.96 -12.47 -6.10
N SER A 105 7.98 -12.77 -4.79
CA SER A 105 9.18 -13.11 -4.04
C SER A 105 9.22 -14.63 -3.83
N ASN A 106 9.89 -15.34 -4.75
CA ASN A 106 9.96 -16.80 -4.77
C ASN A 106 8.57 -17.47 -4.66
N LYS A 107 8.20 -18.03 -3.50
CA LYS A 107 6.94 -18.74 -3.27
C LYS A 107 5.81 -17.83 -2.77
N THR A 108 6.12 -16.58 -2.43
CA THR A 108 5.17 -15.59 -1.93
C THR A 108 4.89 -14.58 -3.01
N SER A 109 3.62 -14.29 -3.31
CA SER A 109 3.25 -13.22 -4.23
C SER A 109 2.17 -12.31 -3.64
N VAL A 110 2.15 -11.07 -4.13
CA VAL A 110 1.05 -10.14 -3.91
C VAL A 110 0.51 -9.70 -5.26
N ARG A 111 -0.81 -9.69 -5.38
CA ARG A 111 -1.53 -9.15 -6.54
C ARG A 111 -2.22 -7.87 -6.11
N ILE A 112 -2.07 -6.85 -6.94
CA ILE A 112 -2.68 -5.55 -6.79
C ILE A 112 -3.64 -5.35 -7.95
#